data_AF-A0AAW9PWL3-F1
#
_entry.id   AF-A0AAW9PWL3-F1
#
_cell.length_a   1.000
_cell.length_b   1.000
_cell.length_c   1.000
_cell.angle_alpha   90.00
_cell.angle_beta   90.00
_cell.angle_gamma   90.00
#
_symmetry.space_group_name_H-M   'P 1'
#
loop_
_entity.id
_entity.type
_entity.pdbx_description
1 polymer ?
#
loop_
_entity_poly.entity_id
_entity_poly.type
_entity_poly.pdbx_seq_one_letter_code
_entity_poly.pdbx_strand_id
1 'polypeptide(L)'
;MQRRKILIATKTYPSISQKYKETVCTAGILLDDNEKPIQWIRIYPIRYRGLDTDKRYKRWSIISAEIERNEKDFREESYRINDTSINIIREIGTNNNWEERKSLVLPLEFNSITELQSQKKSIGIIKPSLNNSSGRESGEKKEPK
;
A
#
# COMPACT_ATOMS: atom_id res chain seq x y z
N MET A 1 0.20 12.52 -17.34
CA MET A 1 1.07 11.69 -16.47
C MET A 1 2.38 12.38 -16.13
N GLN A 2 2.90 12.16 -14.93
CA GLN A 2 4.20 12.66 -14.42
C GLN A 2 5.04 11.46 -13.97
N ARG A 3 6.35 11.47 -14.25
CA ARG A 3 7.27 10.44 -13.77
C ARG A 3 7.52 10.61 -12.27
N ARG A 4 7.33 9.52 -11.50
CA ARG A 4 7.44 9.50 -10.03
C ARG A 4 8.10 8.22 -9.55
N LYS A 5 8.76 8.29 -8.38
CA LYS A 5 9.27 7.14 -7.64
C LYS A 5 8.20 6.55 -6.74
N ILE A 6 8.10 5.23 -6.72
CA ILE A 6 7.05 4.49 -6.03
C ILE A 6 7.65 3.26 -5.36
N LEU A 7 7.49 3.14 -4.04
CA LEU A 7 7.74 1.89 -3.33
C LEU A 7 6.53 0.96 -3.48
N ILE A 8 6.76 -0.25 -3.97
CA ILE A 8 5.71 -1.26 -4.12
C ILE A 8 5.52 -2.02 -2.80
N ALA A 9 4.37 -1.83 -2.14
CA ALA A 9 4.07 -2.46 -0.86
C ALA A 9 3.36 -3.81 -1.02
N THR A 10 2.35 -3.88 -1.88
CA THR A 10 1.63 -5.13 -2.19
C THR A 10 0.90 -5.03 -3.53
N LYS A 11 0.55 -6.19 -4.10
CA LYS A 11 -0.28 -6.31 -5.31
C LYS A 11 -1.36 -7.37 -5.09
N THR A 12 -2.56 -7.13 -5.59
CA THR A 12 -3.66 -8.10 -5.50
C THR A 12 -3.43 -9.28 -6.44
N TYR A 13 -4.21 -10.34 -6.25
CA TYR A 13 -4.34 -11.39 -7.27
C TYR A 13 -4.89 -10.77 -8.57
N PRO A 14 -4.43 -11.20 -9.76
CA PRO A 14 -4.92 -10.68 -11.03
C PRO A 14 -6.41 -10.95 -11.19
N SER A 15 -7.18 -9.90 -11.52
CA SER A 15 -8.53 -10.07 -12.03
C SER A 15 -8.49 -10.28 -13.53
N ILE A 16 -9.22 -11.28 -14.01
CA ILE A 16 -9.44 -11.48 -15.45
C ILE A 16 -10.26 -10.28 -15.94
N SER A 17 -9.69 -9.49 -16.85
CA SER A 17 -10.34 -8.31 -17.42
C SER A 17 -10.62 -8.57 -18.89
N GLN A 18 -11.89 -8.46 -19.30
CA GLN A 18 -12.25 -8.57 -20.72
C GLN A 18 -11.52 -7.53 -21.61
N LYS A 19 -11.17 -6.36 -21.05
CA LYS A 19 -10.50 -5.26 -21.77
C LYS A 19 -8.96 -5.35 -21.75
N TYR A 20 -8.37 -5.91 -20.69
CA TYR A 20 -6.92 -5.87 -20.45
C TYR A 20 -6.26 -7.25 -20.33
N LYS A 21 -7.00 -8.32 -20.66
CA LYS A 21 -6.69 -9.74 -20.38
C LYS A 21 -6.63 -10.02 -18.87
N GLU A 22 -5.67 -9.43 -18.14
CA GLU A 22 -5.53 -9.56 -16.69
C GLU A 22 -4.87 -8.33 -16.07
N THR A 23 -5.44 -7.80 -14.98
CA THR A 23 -4.92 -6.61 -14.29
C THR A 23 -4.88 -6.78 -12.79
N VAL A 24 -3.94 -6.10 -12.13
CA VAL A 24 -3.84 -6.06 -10.67
C VAL A 24 -4.04 -4.65 -10.14
N CYS A 25 -4.55 -4.55 -8.92
CA CYS A 25 -4.45 -3.36 -8.09
C CYS A 25 -3.14 -3.44 -7.31
N THR A 26 -2.37 -2.36 -7.32
CA THR A 26 -1.10 -2.29 -6.59
C THR A 26 -1.16 -1.16 -5.58
N ALA A 27 -0.81 -1.47 -4.34
CA ALA A 27 -0.61 -0.51 -3.28
C ALA A 27 0.88 -0.16 -3.20
N GLY A 28 1.17 1.13 -3.06
CA GLY A 28 2.53 1.61 -2.90
C GLY A 28 2.59 2.93 -2.15
N ILE A 29 3.81 3.43 -2.02
CA ILE A 29 4.10 4.72 -1.39
C ILE A 29 4.78 5.58 -2.44
N LEU A 30 4.20 6.77 -2.67
CA LEU A 30 4.80 7.79 -3.50
C LEU A 30 5.99 8.39 -2.78
N LEU A 31 7.12 8.46 -3.47
CA LEU A 31 8.36 9.00 -2.93
C LEU A 31 8.70 10.34 -3.60
N ASP A 32 9.46 11.17 -2.88
CA ASP A 32 10.16 12.30 -3.48
C ASP A 32 11.44 11.84 -4.19
N ASP A 33 12.20 12.78 -4.75
CA ASP A 33 13.44 12.48 -5.47
C ASP A 33 14.53 11.89 -4.57
N ASN A 34 14.49 12.22 -3.27
CA ASN A 34 15.38 11.72 -2.22
C ASN A 34 14.84 10.45 -1.54
N GLU A 35 13.82 9.82 -2.11
CA GLU A 35 13.20 8.58 -1.61
C GLU A 35 12.51 8.72 -0.25
N LYS A 36 12.13 9.93 0.15
CA LYS A 36 11.30 10.16 1.34
C LYS A 36 9.84 9.85 1.04
N PRO A 37 9.12 9.20 1.96
CA PRO A 37 7.71 8.87 1.76
C PRO A 37 6.83 10.12 1.81
N ILE A 38 5.96 10.27 0.81
CA ILE A 38 5.02 11.38 0.70
C ILE A 38 3.62 10.94 1.10
N GLN A 39 3.10 9.89 0.46
CA GLN A 39 1.75 9.40 0.68
C GLN A 39 1.56 7.98 0.15
N TRP A 40 0.56 7.29 0.67
CA TRP A 40 0.07 6.06 0.04
C TRP A 40 -0.56 6.34 -1.31
N ILE A 41 -0.38 5.40 -2.24
CA ILE A 41 -1.05 5.40 -3.55
C ILE A 41 -1.58 4.01 -3.89
N ARG A 42 -2.70 4.01 -4.60
CA ARG A 42 -3.36 2.85 -5.19
C ARG A 42 -3.30 3.00 -6.70
N ILE A 43 -2.60 2.09 -7.36
CA ILE A 43 -2.43 2.09 -8.80
C ILE A 43 -3.31 1.00 -9.41
N TYR A 44 -4.22 1.41 -10.28
CA TYR A 44 -5.07 0.48 -11.03
C TYR A 44 -5.48 1.09 -12.39
N PRO A 45 -5.50 0.28 -13.47
CA PRO A 45 -5.02 -1.10 -13.57
C PRO A 45 -3.51 -1.19 -13.87
N ILE A 46 -2.86 -2.29 -13.46
CA ILE A 46 -1.53 -2.68 -13.95
C ILE A 46 -1.61 -4.02 -14.67
N ARG A 47 -1.13 -4.11 -15.92
CA ARG A 47 -1.07 -5.36 -16.70
C ARG A 47 0.17 -6.18 -16.36
N TYR A 48 0.34 -6.52 -15.08
CA TYR A 48 1.61 -7.06 -14.54
C TYR A 48 2.14 -8.30 -15.29
N ARG A 49 1.28 -9.24 -15.69
CA ARG A 49 1.70 -10.45 -16.44
C ARG A 49 2.12 -10.14 -17.88
N GLY A 50 1.62 -9.04 -18.44
CA GLY A 50 2.00 -8.54 -19.78
C GLY A 50 3.24 -7.67 -19.78
N LEU A 51 3.83 -7.36 -18.61
CA LEU A 51 5.09 -6.63 -18.55
C LEU A 51 6.23 -7.47 -19.11
N ASP A 52 7.15 -6.79 -19.79
CA ASP A 52 8.47 -7.31 -20.13
C ASP A 52 9.19 -7.77 -18.86
N THR A 53 10.04 -8.79 -18.98
CA THR A 53 10.66 -9.46 -17.84
C THR A 53 11.45 -8.51 -16.95
N ASP A 54 12.14 -7.54 -17.53
CA ASP A 54 12.93 -6.50 -16.87
C ASP A 54 12.08 -5.45 -16.13
N LYS A 55 10.78 -5.36 -16.45
CA LYS A 55 9.82 -4.45 -15.82
C LYS A 55 9.01 -5.12 -14.69
N ARG A 56 9.17 -6.44 -14.52
CA ARG A 56 8.46 -7.21 -13.47
C ARG A 56 9.10 -7.00 -12.11
N TYR A 57 8.63 -5.96 -11.43
CA TYR A 57 9.07 -5.59 -10.08
C TYR A 57 8.60 -6.57 -9.00
N LYS A 58 9.43 -6.77 -7.97
CA LYS A 58 9.06 -7.55 -6.79
C LYS A 58 8.37 -6.67 -5.74
N ARG A 59 7.78 -7.31 -4.73
CA ARG A 59 7.35 -6.61 -3.51
C ARG A 59 8.58 -5.92 -2.89
N TRP A 60 8.39 -4.70 -2.38
CA TRP A 60 9.46 -3.85 -1.82
C TRP A 60 10.49 -3.35 -2.84
N SER A 61 10.16 -3.34 -4.13
CA SER A 61 10.94 -2.61 -5.12
C SER A 61 10.55 -1.13 -5.13
N ILE A 62 11.52 -0.24 -5.25
CA ILE A 62 11.30 1.13 -5.70
C ILE A 62 11.33 1.11 -7.24
N ILE A 63 10.26 1.59 -7.85
CA ILE A 63 10.16 1.79 -9.29
C ILE A 63 10.06 3.27 -9.62
N SER A 64 10.46 3.65 -10.83
CA SER A 64 10.12 4.92 -11.44
C SER A 64 9.15 4.67 -12.60
N ALA A 65 8.03 5.38 -12.62
CA ALA A 65 7.04 5.26 -13.68
C ALA A 65 6.24 6.55 -13.85
N GLU A 66 5.66 6.74 -15.04
CA GLU A 66 4.69 7.78 -15.31
C GLU A 66 3.33 7.40 -14.72
N ILE A 67 2.83 8.26 -13.83
CA ILE A 67 1.51 8.10 -13.19
C ILE A 67 0.66 9.36 -13.33
N GLU A 68 -0.64 9.22 -13.17
CA GLU A 68 -1.57 10.34 -13.07
C GLU A 68 -2.73 10.01 -12.13
N ARG A 69 -3.33 11.05 -11.53
CA ARG A 69 -4.50 10.90 -10.67
C ARG A 69 -5.67 10.33 -11.49
N ASN A 70 -6.38 9.36 -10.92
CA ASN A 70 -7.59 8.82 -11.53
C ASN A 70 -8.83 9.60 -11.06
N GLU A 71 -9.23 10.63 -11.79
CA GLU A 71 -10.36 11.51 -11.43
C GLU A 71 -11.72 10.80 -11.34
N LYS A 72 -11.83 9.58 -11.92
CA LYS A 72 -13.07 8.78 -11.85
C LYS A 72 -13.22 7.97 -10.56
N ASP A 73 -12.17 7.90 -9.74
CA ASP A 73 -12.19 7.24 -8.43
C ASP A 73 -12.10 8.33 -7.36
N PHE A 74 -13.08 8.38 -6.47
CA PHE A 74 -13.20 9.43 -5.46
C PHE A 74 -12.06 9.41 -4.43
N ARG A 75 -11.33 8.29 -4.33
CA ARG A 75 -10.22 8.11 -3.41
C ARG A 75 -9.07 9.05 -3.76
N GLU A 76 -8.50 9.69 -2.75
CA GLU A 76 -7.40 10.63 -2.93
C GLU A 76 -6.13 9.95 -3.45
N GLU A 77 -5.95 8.70 -3.06
CA GLU A 77 -4.80 7.90 -3.42
C GLU A 77 -4.94 7.15 -4.76
N SER A 78 -5.99 7.36 -5.56
CA SER A 78 -6.20 6.57 -6.79
C SER A 78 -5.42 7.14 -7.98
N TYR A 79 -4.56 6.32 -8.58
CA TYR A 79 -3.70 6.66 -9.72
C TYR A 79 -3.77 5.61 -10.85
N ARG A 80 -3.55 6.08 -12.07
CA ARG A 80 -3.21 5.25 -13.23
C ARG A 80 -1.72 5.30 -13.50
N ILE A 81 -1.21 4.29 -14.20
CA ILE A 81 0.20 4.17 -14.58
C ILE A 81 0.32 3.87 -16.06
N ASN A 82 1.35 4.43 -16.70
CA ASN A 82 1.85 3.92 -17.97
C ASN A 82 2.81 2.76 -17.66
N ASP A 83 2.33 1.52 -17.81
CA ASP A 83 3.05 0.33 -17.39
C ASP A 83 4.31 0.02 -18.24
N THR A 84 4.36 0.50 -19.49
CA THR A 84 5.59 0.41 -20.33
C THR A 84 6.69 1.34 -19.85
N SER A 85 6.33 2.40 -19.11
CA SER A 85 7.27 3.41 -18.59
C SER A 85 8.02 2.98 -17.33
N ILE A 86 7.66 1.81 -16.78
CA ILE A 86 8.22 1.27 -15.54
C ILE A 86 9.72 1.00 -15.72
N ASN A 87 10.49 1.51 -14.76
CA ASN A 87 11.88 1.19 -14.54
C ASN A 87 12.08 0.77 -13.08
N ILE A 88 12.73 -0.37 -12.84
CA ILE A 88 13.03 -0.84 -11.48
C ILE A 88 14.33 -0.15 -11.03
N ILE A 89 14.27 0.61 -9.94
CA ILE A 89 15.44 1.34 -9.42
C ILE A 89 16.24 0.43 -8.49
N ARG A 90 15.61 -0.12 -7.46
CA ARG A 90 16.24 -1.01 -6.48
C ARG A 90 15.22 -1.81 -5.67
N GLU A 91 15.67 -2.90 -5.06
CA GLU A 91 14.90 -3.70 -4.09
C GLU A 91 15.31 -3.34 -2.66
N ILE A 92 14.34 -3.23 -1.75
CA ILE A 92 14.60 -2.99 -0.33
C ILE A 92 14.61 -4.31 0.41
N GLY A 93 15.76 -4.63 0.99
CA GLY A 93 16.00 -5.85 1.76
C GLY A 93 15.31 -5.86 3.13
N THR A 94 15.72 -6.81 3.96
CA THR A 94 15.20 -7.05 5.32
C THR A 94 16.25 -6.83 6.40
N ASN A 95 17.39 -6.22 6.05
CA ASN A 95 18.52 -6.00 6.93
C ASN A 95 18.13 -5.14 8.14
N ASN A 96 18.89 -5.27 9.23
CA ASN A 96 18.70 -4.52 10.48
C ASN A 96 17.24 -4.56 10.98
N ASN A 97 16.60 -5.73 10.98
CA ASN A 97 15.21 -5.87 11.41
C ASN A 97 14.25 -4.95 10.60
N TRP A 98 14.38 -4.99 9.27
CA TRP A 98 13.55 -4.22 8.31
C TRP A 98 13.58 -2.69 8.53
N GLU A 99 14.70 -2.16 9.02
CA GLU A 99 14.87 -0.74 9.36
C GLU A 99 14.43 0.20 8.22
N GLU A 100 14.95 -0.01 7.01
CA GLU A 100 14.63 0.84 5.86
C GLU A 100 13.16 0.74 5.43
N ARG A 101 12.56 -0.46 5.51
CA ARG A 101 11.13 -0.62 5.20
C ARG A 101 10.28 0.13 6.23
N LYS A 102 10.67 0.10 7.50
CA LYS A 102 10.00 0.84 8.58
C LYS A 102 10.13 2.35 8.35
N SER A 103 11.31 2.86 7.99
CA SER A 103 11.52 4.29 7.74
C SER A 103 10.71 4.82 6.55
N LEU A 104 10.33 3.98 5.60
CA LEU A 104 9.50 4.35 4.46
C LEU A 104 7.99 4.27 4.74
N VAL A 105 7.57 3.44 5.69
CA VAL A 105 6.16 3.14 5.93
C VAL A 105 5.61 3.84 7.17
N LEU A 106 6.35 3.81 8.28
CA LEU A 106 5.89 4.34 9.57
C LEU A 106 5.64 5.86 9.58
N PRO A 107 6.34 6.70 8.78
CA PRO A 107 5.97 8.12 8.69
C PRO A 107 4.56 8.37 8.14
N LEU A 108 3.93 7.38 7.51
CA LEU A 108 2.58 7.44 6.94
C LEU A 108 1.56 6.65 7.77
N GLU A 109 1.82 6.49 9.07
CA GLU A 109 0.93 5.85 10.03
C GLU A 109 -0.29 6.74 10.33
N PHE A 110 -1.47 6.11 10.38
CA PHE A 110 -2.71 6.70 10.85
C PHE A 110 -3.00 6.23 12.27
N ASN A 111 -3.62 7.09 13.07
CA ASN A 111 -3.99 6.78 14.45
C ASN A 111 -5.21 5.84 14.53
N SER A 112 -6.08 5.88 13.52
CA SER A 112 -7.30 5.07 13.50
C SER A 112 -7.88 4.88 12.09
N ILE A 113 -8.79 3.92 11.97
CA ILE A 113 -9.57 3.71 10.74
C ILE A 113 -10.45 4.94 10.44
N THR A 114 -11.01 5.57 11.48
CA THR A 114 -11.86 6.77 11.34
C THR A 114 -11.09 7.93 10.74
N GLU A 115 -9.86 8.16 11.18
CA GLU A 115 -8.98 9.19 10.60
C GLU A 115 -8.66 8.90 9.13
N LEU A 116 -8.38 7.64 8.80
CA LEU A 116 -8.12 7.23 7.42
C LEU A 116 -9.34 7.47 6.52
N GLN A 117 -10.54 7.13 6.99
CA GLN A 117 -11.80 7.31 6.25
C GLN A 117 -12.19 8.78 6.11
N SER A 118 -11.94 9.63 7.12
CA SER A 118 -12.25 11.07 7.05
C SER A 118 -11.42 11.78 5.97
N GLN A 119 -10.21 11.27 5.69
CA GLN A 119 -9.36 11.71 4.57
C GLN A 119 -9.73 11.07 3.23
N LYS A 120 -10.88 10.37 3.12
CA LYS A 120 -11.32 9.65 1.92
C LYS A 120 -10.29 8.65 1.38
N LYS A 121 -9.43 8.14 2.26
CA LYS A 121 -8.45 7.11 1.93
C LYS A 121 -9.03 5.73 2.21
N SER A 122 -8.54 4.75 1.49
CA SER A 122 -8.89 3.34 1.63
C SER A 122 -7.68 2.44 1.93
N ILE A 123 -6.51 3.05 2.05
CA ILE A 123 -5.25 2.39 2.36
C ILE A 123 -4.41 3.21 3.33
N GLY A 124 -3.76 2.51 4.25
CA GLY A 124 -2.85 3.08 5.23
C GLY A 124 -2.29 2.00 6.14
N ILE A 125 -1.38 2.40 7.02
CA ILE A 125 -0.90 1.58 8.13
C ILE A 125 -1.41 2.18 9.43
N ILE A 126 -1.85 1.32 10.36
CA ILE A 126 -2.33 1.72 11.69
C ILE A 126 -1.61 0.84 12.70
N LYS A 127 -1.07 1.45 13.75
CA LYS A 127 -0.53 0.69 14.88
C LYS A 127 -1.69 0.22 15.76
N PRO A 128 -1.82 -1.10 16.02
CA PRO A 128 -2.87 -1.59 16.90
C PRO A 128 -2.62 -1.13 18.34
N SER A 129 -3.68 -0.70 19.04
CA SER A 129 -3.63 -0.50 20.48
C SER A 129 -3.81 -1.85 21.19
N LEU A 130 -2.91 -2.16 22.12
CA LEU A 130 -3.07 -3.31 23.00
C LEU A 130 -3.99 -2.89 24.16
N ASN A 131 -5.27 -3.23 24.08
CA ASN A 131 -6.14 -3.13 25.25
C ASN A 131 -5.89 -4.38 26.11
N ASN A 132 -5.19 -4.23 27.24
CA ASN A 132 -5.06 -5.29 28.25
C ASN A 132 -6.42 -5.52 28.92
N SER A 133 -7.32 -6.25 28.27
CA SER A 133 -8.49 -6.80 28.96
C SER A 133 -8.03 -8.01 29.77
N SER A 134 -7.57 -7.77 31.00
CA SER A 134 -7.46 -8.80 32.02
C SER A 134 -8.87 -9.26 32.38
N GLY A 135 -9.32 -10.36 31.76
CA GLY A 135 -10.54 -11.05 32.15
C GLY A 135 -10.41 -11.58 33.57
N ARG A 136 -10.96 -10.85 34.55
CA ARG A 136 -11.46 -11.43 35.79
C ARG A 136 -12.98 -11.49 35.64
N GLU A 137 -13.48 -12.65 35.21
CA GLU A 137 -14.85 -13.02 35.51
C GLU A 137 -14.93 -13.20 37.03
N SER A 138 -15.46 -12.19 37.72
CA SER A 138 -15.93 -12.36 39.10
C SER A 138 -17.15 -13.27 39.06
N GLY A 139 -16.94 -14.54 39.40
CA GLY A 139 -18.01 -15.51 39.57
C GLY A 139 -19.02 -15.02 40.61
N GLU A 140 -20.24 -14.76 40.14
CA GLU A 140 -21.40 -14.52 40.98
C GLU A 140 -21.84 -15.87 41.56
N LYS A 141 -21.42 -16.15 42.81
CA LYS A 141 -21.95 -17.28 43.58
C LYS A 141 -23.42 -17.01 43.87
N LYS A 142 -24.32 -17.73 43.20
CA LYS A 142 -25.71 -17.87 43.64
C LYS A 142 -25.75 -18.76 44.88
N GLU A 143 -26.22 -18.22 46.01
CA GLU A 143 -26.57 -19.02 47.18
C GLU A 143 -27.86 -19.84 46.92
N PRO A 144 -27.95 -21.08 47.43
CA PRO A 144 -29.17 -21.86 47.34
C PRO A 144 -30.18 -21.45 48.43
N LYS A 145 -31.43 -21.83 48.15
CA LYS A 145 -32.69 -21.46 48.80
C LYS A 145 -32.73 -21.57 50.33
#